data_AF-A0A2E1W3M0-F1
#
_entry.id   AF-A0A2E1W3M0-F1
#
_cell.length_a   1.000
_cell.length_b   1.000
_cell.length_c   1.000
_cell.angle_alpha   90.00
_cell.angle_beta   90.00
_cell.angle_gamma   90.00
#
_symmetry.space_group_name_H-M   'P 1'
#
loop_
_entity.id
_entity.type
_entity.pdbx_description
1 polymer ?
#
loop_
_entity_poly.entity_id
_entity_poly.type
_entity_poly.pdbx_seq_one_letter_code
_entity_poly.pdbx_strand_id
1 'polypeptide(L)'
;MEVISIFDIFKIGVGPSSSHTLGPWKAALNFSNSLLDVNFDKIEVRLYGSLSKTGKGHATGKAIQLGLLGYDPETIQTDQIVNILKELKSKQKITIQNNSFSFESEKHIVFTNKSKPGHPNTIKFKIYKKRKLIRETTYYSIGGGFITEKDKELAEISKKRIPFPIQNSKELKKYIEQESLSIFEIILANEVALQPKKKVKARIELLFLTIKNTILNGVINEGILPGGLNVVRRAKVLFESLSNTSIETWEDLEIVVYSKTWNFNEINQWISCFAMAVNEENAAMGRIVTAPTNGAAGVIPSVLMYYYFFCKHQFDDDIEQFFLVAGEIASLFKKGATLSAAMGGCQAEIGVSSAMAAAALTNLMGGTYEQVLMAAEIAMEHHLGLTCDPIGGLVQIPCIERNTMGAMKAITASNLALSFDPTNSKVDLDTVIKTMWDTAKSMDSRYKETAEGGLAFNISVTLPEC
;
A
#
# COMPACT_ATOMS: atom_id res chain seq x y z
N MET A 1 -16.82 -14.29 11.03
CA MET A 1 -16.37 -12.90 11.23
C MET A 1 -14.97 -12.80 10.67
N GLU A 2 -14.68 -11.86 9.77
CA GLU A 2 -13.34 -11.72 9.18
C GLU A 2 -12.40 -11.13 10.25
N VAL A 3 -11.32 -11.86 10.56
CA VAL A 3 -10.23 -11.38 11.41
C VAL A 3 -9.16 -10.82 10.49
N ILE A 4 -8.79 -9.56 10.68
CA ILE A 4 -7.78 -8.84 9.90
C ILE A 4 -6.70 -8.42 10.90
N SER A 5 -5.48 -8.89 10.68
CA SER A 5 -4.33 -8.48 11.49
C SER A 5 -3.83 -7.10 11.04
N ILE A 6 -3.11 -6.37 11.89
CA ILE A 6 -2.38 -5.17 11.44
C ILE A 6 -1.36 -5.52 10.36
N PHE A 7 -0.83 -6.75 10.34
CA PHE A 7 0.11 -7.20 9.33
C PHE A 7 -0.54 -7.66 8.03
N ASP A 8 -1.87 -7.74 8.01
CA ASP A 8 -2.66 -7.83 6.79
C ASP A 8 -2.74 -6.46 6.08
N ILE A 9 -2.52 -5.37 6.82
CA ILE A 9 -2.51 -3.98 6.34
C ILE A 9 -1.10 -3.52 6.01
N PHE A 10 -0.14 -3.75 6.92
CA PHE A 10 1.26 -3.40 6.77
C PHE A 10 2.09 -4.60 6.31
N LYS A 11 2.44 -4.62 5.03
CA LYS A 11 3.20 -5.68 4.38
C LYS A 11 4.43 -5.08 3.72
N ILE A 12 5.56 -5.76 3.91
CA ILE A 12 6.78 -5.45 3.17
C ILE A 12 6.62 -6.01 1.76
N GLY A 13 6.96 -5.23 0.76
CA GLY A 13 6.82 -5.60 -0.63
C GLY A 13 7.67 -4.71 -1.53
N VAL A 14 7.31 -4.69 -2.81
CA VAL A 14 7.97 -3.90 -3.85
C VAL A 14 6.95 -3.01 -4.53
N GLY A 15 7.34 -1.79 -4.84
CA GLY A 15 6.56 -0.84 -5.63
C GLY A 15 6.33 -1.28 -7.08
N PRO A 16 5.48 -0.59 -7.86
CA PRO A 16 4.74 0.61 -7.47
C PRO A 16 3.32 0.36 -6.93
N SER A 17 2.74 -0.83 -7.08
CA SER A 17 1.31 -1.06 -6.78
C SER A 17 1.05 -2.35 -6.02
N SER A 18 0.24 -2.29 -4.96
CA SER A 18 -0.15 -3.52 -4.23
C SER A 18 -1.12 -4.37 -5.06
N SER A 19 -2.03 -3.74 -5.79
CA SER A 19 -3.06 -4.42 -6.60
C SER A 19 -2.51 -4.93 -7.94
N HIS A 20 -1.53 -4.23 -8.53
CA HIS A 20 -1.04 -4.51 -9.87
C HIS A 20 0.42 -4.99 -9.93
N THR A 21 1.16 -4.88 -8.83
CA THR A 21 2.53 -5.42 -8.74
C THR A 21 2.55 -6.57 -7.72
N LEU A 22 2.29 -6.29 -6.44
CA LEU A 22 2.41 -7.28 -5.38
C LEU A 22 1.42 -8.45 -5.54
N GLY A 23 0.15 -8.16 -5.80
CA GLY A 23 -0.87 -9.19 -6.04
C GLY A 23 -0.51 -10.13 -7.21
N PRO A 24 -0.27 -9.59 -8.43
CA PRO A 24 0.15 -10.41 -9.57
C PRO A 24 1.45 -11.18 -9.36
N TRP A 25 2.42 -10.61 -8.63
CA TRP A 25 3.65 -11.31 -8.25
C TRP A 25 3.34 -12.50 -7.36
N LYS A 26 2.57 -12.30 -6.28
CA LYS A 26 2.16 -13.39 -5.38
C LYS A 26 1.32 -14.45 -6.11
N ALA A 27 0.46 -14.04 -7.04
CA ALA A 27 -0.32 -14.97 -7.84
C ALA A 27 0.57 -15.82 -8.76
N ALA A 28 1.56 -15.21 -9.41
CA ALA A 28 2.52 -15.91 -10.25
C ALA A 28 3.42 -16.85 -9.44
N LEU A 29 3.88 -16.43 -8.25
CA LEU A 29 4.66 -17.25 -7.33
C LEU A 29 3.85 -18.45 -6.81
N ASN A 30 2.62 -18.22 -6.33
CA ASN A 30 1.72 -19.28 -5.87
C ASN A 30 1.40 -20.26 -7.00
N PHE A 31 1.12 -19.74 -8.20
CA PHE A 31 0.89 -20.57 -9.37
C PHE A 31 2.13 -21.41 -9.70
N SER A 32 3.32 -20.79 -9.79
CA SER A 32 4.60 -21.45 -10.03
C SER A 32 4.87 -22.58 -9.03
N ASN A 33 4.64 -22.34 -7.73
CA ASN A 33 4.83 -23.33 -6.67
C ASN A 33 3.82 -24.48 -6.75
N SER A 34 2.60 -24.23 -7.23
CA SER A 34 1.58 -25.28 -7.43
C SER A 34 1.86 -26.23 -8.60
N LEU A 35 2.91 -25.97 -9.38
CA LEU A 35 3.31 -26.75 -10.56
C LEU A 35 4.42 -27.76 -10.28
N LEU A 36 4.77 -28.00 -9.01
CA LEU A 36 5.63 -29.12 -8.65
C LEU A 36 5.06 -30.41 -9.28
N ASP A 37 5.92 -31.20 -9.93
CA ASP A 37 5.57 -32.46 -10.62
C ASP A 37 4.58 -32.35 -11.80
N VAL A 38 4.26 -31.13 -12.26
CA VAL A 38 3.45 -30.92 -13.48
C VAL A 38 4.37 -30.76 -14.68
N ASN A 39 4.16 -31.56 -15.74
CA ASN A 39 4.94 -31.49 -16.97
C ASN A 39 4.25 -30.59 -18.02
N PHE A 40 4.90 -29.50 -18.44
CA PHE A 40 4.39 -28.56 -19.44
C PHE A 40 5.53 -27.96 -20.27
N ASP A 41 5.20 -27.36 -21.43
CA ASP A 41 6.18 -26.76 -22.36
C ASP A 41 5.79 -25.34 -22.81
N LYS A 42 4.69 -24.80 -22.29
CA LYS A 42 4.25 -23.43 -22.55
C LYS A 42 3.39 -22.91 -21.40
N ILE A 43 3.56 -21.63 -21.07
CA ILE A 43 2.66 -20.88 -20.18
C ILE A 43 2.06 -19.70 -20.93
N GLU A 44 0.81 -19.37 -20.64
CA GLU A 44 0.14 -18.16 -21.12
C GLU A 44 -0.54 -17.48 -19.94
N VAL A 45 -0.28 -16.20 -19.76
CA VAL A 45 -0.86 -15.36 -18.72
C VAL A 45 -1.74 -14.31 -19.39
N ARG A 46 -3.00 -14.20 -18.97
CA ARG A 46 -3.94 -13.20 -19.49
C ARG A 46 -4.41 -12.29 -18.36
N LEU A 47 -4.32 -10.98 -18.61
CA LEU A 47 -4.75 -9.92 -17.70
C LEU A 47 -6.05 -9.31 -18.21
N TYR A 48 -6.99 -9.03 -17.30
CA TYR A 48 -8.32 -8.52 -17.64
C TYR A 48 -8.66 -7.28 -16.82
N GLY A 49 -9.63 -6.49 -17.30
CA GLY A 49 -10.18 -5.33 -16.59
C GLY A 49 -9.13 -4.26 -16.27
N SER A 50 -9.24 -3.63 -15.10
CA SER A 50 -8.35 -2.56 -14.63
C SER A 50 -6.89 -3.02 -14.64
N LEU A 51 -6.61 -4.25 -14.19
CA LEU A 51 -5.28 -4.86 -14.22
C LEU A 51 -4.62 -4.89 -15.59
N SER A 52 -5.42 -5.05 -16.65
CA SER A 52 -4.90 -4.99 -18.01
C SER A 52 -4.67 -3.57 -18.49
N LYS A 53 -5.57 -2.64 -18.14
CA LYS A 53 -5.54 -1.25 -18.63
C LYS A 53 -4.32 -0.48 -18.11
N THR A 54 -4.05 -0.58 -16.81
CA THR A 54 -2.96 0.17 -16.15
C THR A 54 -1.73 -0.70 -15.85
N GLY A 55 -1.80 -2.02 -16.08
CA GLY A 55 -0.77 -2.95 -15.64
C GLY A 55 0.62 -2.73 -16.27
N LYS A 56 0.72 -2.07 -17.43
CA LYS A 56 2.02 -1.67 -17.98
C LYS A 56 2.70 -0.60 -17.10
N GLY A 57 1.97 0.46 -16.74
CA GLY A 57 2.44 1.51 -15.83
C GLY A 57 2.73 0.97 -14.42
N HIS A 58 1.92 0.01 -13.96
CA HIS A 58 2.13 -0.63 -12.66
C HIS A 58 3.13 -1.80 -12.65
N ALA A 59 3.91 -1.97 -13.72
CA ALA A 59 4.92 -3.03 -13.84
C ALA A 59 4.38 -4.48 -13.63
N THR A 60 3.09 -4.73 -13.89
CA THR A 60 2.44 -6.05 -13.73
C THR A 60 3.15 -7.14 -14.52
N GLY A 61 3.53 -6.86 -15.76
CA GLY A 61 4.26 -7.83 -16.59
C GLY A 61 5.63 -8.20 -15.99
N LYS A 62 6.34 -7.26 -15.38
CA LYS A 62 7.61 -7.51 -14.69
C LYS A 62 7.38 -8.35 -13.42
N ALA A 63 6.37 -7.99 -12.63
CA ALA A 63 5.99 -8.71 -11.41
C ALA A 63 5.64 -10.18 -11.68
N ILE A 64 4.89 -10.45 -12.74
CA ILE A 64 4.56 -11.82 -13.16
C ILE A 64 5.82 -12.60 -13.54
N GLN A 65 6.74 -11.99 -14.30
CA GLN A 65 8.01 -12.64 -14.65
C GLN A 65 8.81 -13.04 -13.42
N LEU A 66 8.96 -12.13 -12.45
CA LEU A 66 9.70 -12.39 -11.21
C LEU A 66 9.04 -13.48 -10.36
N GLY A 67 7.70 -13.48 -10.26
CA GLY A 67 6.96 -14.52 -9.55
C GLY A 67 7.06 -15.89 -10.23
N LEU A 68 7.00 -15.94 -11.57
CA LEU A 68 7.18 -17.19 -12.31
C LEU A 68 8.61 -17.76 -12.15
N LEU A 69 9.62 -16.89 -12.04
CA LEU A 69 11.00 -17.25 -11.73
C LEU A 69 11.21 -17.71 -10.27
N GLY A 70 10.20 -17.61 -9.41
CA GLY A 70 10.26 -18.07 -8.02
C GLY A 70 10.77 -17.03 -7.03
N TYR A 71 10.96 -15.77 -7.43
CA TYR A 71 11.36 -14.71 -6.50
C TYR A 71 10.18 -14.29 -5.61
N ASP A 72 10.45 -14.14 -4.32
CA ASP A 72 9.48 -13.61 -3.35
C ASP A 72 9.56 -12.08 -3.30
N PRO A 73 8.44 -11.36 -3.52
CA PRO A 73 8.44 -9.90 -3.44
C PRO A 73 8.84 -9.38 -2.06
N GLU A 74 8.70 -10.12 -0.97
CA GLU A 74 9.05 -9.67 0.39
C GLU A 74 10.56 -9.72 0.65
N THR A 75 11.30 -10.61 -0.01
CA THR A 75 12.73 -10.88 0.29
C THR A 75 13.70 -10.59 -0.86
N ILE A 76 13.21 -10.37 -2.08
CA ILE A 76 14.06 -10.03 -3.23
C ILE A 76 14.93 -8.78 -2.98
N GLN A 77 16.18 -8.83 -3.42
CA GLN A 77 17.06 -7.67 -3.49
C GLN A 77 16.62 -6.77 -4.65
N THR A 78 16.09 -5.58 -4.34
CA THR A 78 15.38 -4.73 -5.32
C THR A 78 16.29 -4.15 -6.39
N ASP A 79 17.57 -3.94 -6.08
CA ASP A 79 18.63 -3.53 -7.00
C ASP A 79 18.90 -4.57 -8.11
N GLN A 80 18.68 -5.86 -7.83
CA GLN A 80 18.87 -6.95 -8.79
C GLN A 80 17.72 -7.12 -9.78
N ILE A 81 16.55 -6.52 -9.52
CA ILE A 81 15.33 -6.69 -10.36
C ILE A 81 15.62 -6.36 -11.83
N VAL A 82 16.33 -5.26 -12.09
CA VAL A 82 16.64 -4.83 -13.46
C VAL A 82 17.52 -5.85 -14.18
N ASN A 83 18.52 -6.41 -13.49
CA ASN A 83 19.44 -7.38 -14.06
C ASN A 83 18.74 -8.71 -14.35
N ILE A 84 17.94 -9.21 -13.40
CA ILE A 84 17.14 -10.44 -13.56
C ILE A 84 16.23 -10.35 -14.79
N LEU A 85 15.53 -9.23 -14.96
CA LEU A 85 14.63 -9.02 -16.10
C LEU A 85 15.39 -8.89 -17.43
N LYS A 86 16.57 -8.25 -17.43
CA LYS A 86 17.44 -8.18 -18.62
C LYS A 86 17.93 -9.57 -19.04
N GLU A 87 18.32 -10.39 -18.08
CA GLU A 87 18.77 -11.77 -18.32
C GLU A 87 17.65 -12.65 -18.86
N LEU A 88 16.44 -12.57 -18.29
CA LEU A 88 15.27 -13.29 -18.82
C LEU A 88 14.97 -12.88 -20.26
N LYS A 89 15.03 -11.59 -20.56
CA LYS A 89 14.79 -11.05 -21.90
C LYS A 89 15.83 -11.51 -22.91
N SER A 90 17.11 -11.57 -22.53
CA SER A 90 18.19 -12.00 -23.43
C SER A 90 18.17 -13.50 -23.70
N LYS A 91 17.86 -14.32 -22.69
CA LYS A 91 17.79 -15.78 -22.82
C LYS A 91 16.55 -16.25 -23.59
N GLN A 92 15.47 -15.48 -23.57
CA GLN A 92 14.15 -15.85 -24.12
C GLN A 92 13.68 -17.26 -23.70
N LYS A 93 14.06 -17.64 -22.48
CA LYS A 93 13.85 -18.97 -21.91
C LYS A 93 13.57 -18.80 -20.43
N ILE A 94 12.52 -19.46 -19.95
CA ILE A 94 12.19 -19.49 -18.52
C ILE A 94 12.27 -20.93 -18.02
N THR A 95 12.65 -21.09 -16.76
CA THR A 95 12.56 -22.35 -16.04
C THR A 95 11.61 -22.14 -14.87
N ILE A 96 10.55 -22.95 -14.83
CA ILE A 96 9.54 -22.96 -13.77
C ILE A 96 9.50 -24.36 -13.19
N GLN A 97 9.89 -24.50 -11.91
CA GLN A 97 10.15 -25.80 -11.31
C GLN A 97 11.11 -26.62 -12.20
N ASN A 98 10.71 -27.81 -12.64
CA ASN A 98 11.52 -28.69 -13.49
C ASN A 98 11.27 -28.48 -15.00
N ASN A 99 10.50 -27.47 -15.40
CA ASN A 99 10.09 -27.25 -16.79
C ASN A 99 10.82 -26.04 -17.39
N SER A 100 11.59 -26.26 -18.46
CA SER A 100 12.32 -25.22 -19.17
C SER A 100 11.85 -25.11 -20.61
N PHE A 101 11.44 -23.91 -21.03
CA PHE A 101 10.85 -23.69 -22.36
C PHE A 101 11.05 -22.23 -22.82
N SER A 102 10.83 -21.98 -24.12
CA SER A 102 10.95 -20.63 -24.69
C SER A 102 9.90 -19.70 -24.09
N PHE A 103 10.33 -18.51 -23.68
CA PHE A 103 9.48 -17.51 -23.06
C PHE A 103 9.88 -16.11 -23.52
N GLU A 104 8.92 -15.45 -24.16
CA GLU A 104 8.98 -14.05 -24.55
C GLU A 104 7.83 -13.31 -23.86
N SER A 105 8.13 -12.34 -22.99
CA SER A 105 7.13 -11.65 -22.15
C SER A 105 5.94 -11.12 -22.96
N GLU A 106 6.21 -10.45 -24.08
CA GLU A 106 5.19 -9.82 -24.93
C GLU A 106 4.23 -10.82 -25.59
N LYS A 107 4.67 -12.07 -25.82
CA LYS A 107 3.85 -13.12 -26.42
C LYS A 107 3.10 -13.95 -25.38
N HIS A 108 3.65 -14.08 -24.18
CA HIS A 108 3.13 -14.98 -23.16
C HIS A 108 2.35 -14.25 -22.05
N ILE A 109 2.55 -12.94 -21.87
CA ILE A 109 1.78 -12.10 -20.93
C ILE A 109 0.90 -11.16 -21.76
N VAL A 110 -0.37 -11.51 -21.89
CA VAL A 110 -1.32 -10.81 -22.75
C VAL A 110 -2.19 -9.87 -21.93
N PHE A 111 -2.06 -8.57 -22.20
CA PHE A 111 -2.97 -7.53 -21.72
C PHE A 111 -4.21 -7.52 -22.63
N THR A 112 -5.38 -7.90 -22.10
CA THR A 112 -6.62 -7.97 -22.87
C THR A 112 -7.46 -6.70 -22.74
N ASN A 113 -8.26 -6.40 -23.76
CA ASN A 113 -9.27 -5.32 -23.72
C ASN A 113 -10.62 -5.80 -23.12
N LYS A 114 -10.66 -6.98 -22.51
CA LYS A 114 -11.89 -7.61 -22.03
C LYS A 114 -12.01 -7.47 -20.53
N SER A 115 -13.21 -7.13 -20.06
CA SER A 115 -13.59 -7.30 -18.66
C SER A 115 -14.04 -8.74 -18.40
N LYS A 116 -13.95 -9.17 -17.14
CA LYS A 116 -14.41 -10.49 -16.69
C LYS A 116 -15.29 -10.34 -15.45
N PRO A 117 -16.30 -11.21 -15.27
CA PRO A 117 -17.06 -11.28 -14.02
C PRO A 117 -16.16 -11.62 -12.83
N GLY A 118 -16.51 -11.11 -11.65
CA GLY A 118 -15.75 -11.27 -10.41
C GLY A 118 -15.12 -9.95 -9.98
N HIS A 119 -13.79 -9.82 -10.13
CA HIS A 119 -13.05 -8.63 -9.71
C HIS A 119 -12.39 -7.91 -10.91
N PRO A 120 -12.35 -6.56 -10.95
CA PRO A 120 -11.71 -5.81 -12.04
C PRO A 120 -10.24 -6.17 -12.28
N ASN A 121 -9.54 -6.61 -11.24
CA ASN A 121 -8.14 -7.06 -11.33
C ASN A 121 -8.09 -8.58 -11.38
N THR A 122 -8.19 -9.14 -12.58
CA THR A 122 -8.22 -10.59 -12.81
C THR A 122 -7.01 -11.06 -13.61
N ILE A 123 -6.37 -12.14 -13.16
CA ILE A 123 -5.26 -12.83 -13.83
C ILE A 123 -5.69 -14.25 -14.13
N LYS A 124 -5.38 -14.75 -15.32
CA LYS A 124 -5.56 -16.15 -15.67
C LYS A 124 -4.26 -16.74 -16.17
N PHE A 125 -3.81 -17.81 -15.53
CA PHE A 125 -2.68 -18.62 -15.96
C PHE A 125 -3.19 -19.85 -16.69
N LYS A 126 -2.55 -20.19 -17.81
CA LYS A 126 -2.78 -21.41 -18.58
C LYS A 126 -1.45 -22.08 -18.86
N ILE A 127 -1.35 -23.37 -18.65
CA ILE A 127 -0.17 -24.16 -19.06
C ILE A 127 -0.56 -25.24 -20.06
N TYR A 128 0.34 -25.52 -20.98
CA TYR A 128 0.11 -26.46 -22.08
C TYR A 128 1.26 -27.46 -22.17
N LYS A 129 0.96 -28.67 -22.66
CA LYS A 129 1.94 -29.66 -23.10
C LYS A 129 1.59 -30.09 -24.51
N LYS A 130 2.53 -30.01 -25.46
CA LYS A 130 2.29 -30.37 -26.87
C LYS A 130 1.00 -29.73 -27.42
N ARG A 131 0.78 -28.45 -27.11
CA ARG A 131 -0.42 -27.64 -27.45
C ARG A 131 -1.74 -28.03 -26.77
N LYS A 132 -1.78 -29.08 -25.94
CA LYS A 132 -2.95 -29.43 -25.13
C LYS A 132 -2.93 -28.65 -23.82
N LEU A 133 -4.06 -28.03 -23.44
CA LEU A 133 -4.22 -27.36 -22.15
C LEU A 133 -4.14 -28.40 -21.02
N ILE A 134 -3.25 -28.16 -20.06
CA ILE A 134 -3.05 -29.03 -18.90
C ILE A 134 -3.77 -28.48 -17.67
N ARG A 135 -3.64 -27.18 -17.43
CA ARG A 135 -4.24 -26.51 -16.27
C ARG A 135 -4.56 -25.07 -16.61
N GLU A 136 -5.65 -24.58 -16.03
CA GLU A 136 -6.04 -23.18 -16.04
C GLU A 136 -6.42 -22.77 -14.62
N THR A 137 -5.86 -21.65 -14.15
CA THR A 137 -6.15 -21.11 -12.82
C THR A 137 -6.42 -19.61 -12.92
N THR A 138 -7.46 -19.14 -12.22
CA THR A 138 -7.84 -17.72 -12.19
C THR A 138 -7.62 -17.14 -10.80
N TYR A 139 -6.90 -16.02 -10.72
CA TYR A 139 -6.69 -15.25 -9.50
C TYR A 139 -7.32 -13.85 -9.61
N TYR A 140 -7.80 -13.34 -8.49
CA TYR A 140 -8.24 -11.97 -8.29
C TYR A 140 -7.28 -11.25 -7.36
N SER A 141 -6.82 -10.06 -7.75
CA SER A 141 -6.03 -9.18 -6.89
C SER A 141 -6.94 -8.12 -6.26
N ILE A 142 -7.33 -8.32 -5.01
CA ILE A 142 -8.49 -7.62 -4.40
C ILE A 142 -8.12 -6.34 -3.62
N GLY A 143 -6.89 -5.83 -3.79
CA GLY A 143 -6.37 -4.65 -3.06
C GLY A 143 -5.44 -5.03 -1.90
N GLY A 144 -4.61 -4.10 -1.42
CA GLY A 144 -3.68 -4.33 -0.28
C GLY A 144 -2.71 -5.52 -0.43
N GLY A 145 -2.45 -5.97 -1.65
CA GLY A 145 -1.60 -7.14 -1.94
C GLY A 145 -2.27 -8.49 -1.65
N PHE A 146 -3.58 -8.53 -1.38
CA PHE A 146 -4.35 -9.76 -1.23
C PHE A 146 -4.69 -10.37 -2.58
N ILE A 147 -4.61 -11.71 -2.63
CA ILE A 147 -5.08 -12.48 -3.78
C ILE A 147 -6.06 -13.55 -3.34
N THR A 148 -7.03 -13.83 -4.19
CA THR A 148 -7.96 -14.95 -4.06
C THR A 148 -7.95 -15.76 -5.34
N GLU A 149 -7.91 -17.08 -5.22
CA GLU A 149 -8.10 -17.98 -6.34
C GLU A 149 -9.61 -18.23 -6.49
N LYS A 150 -10.15 -18.07 -7.71
CA LYS A 150 -11.61 -18.04 -7.95
C LYS A 150 -12.36 -19.25 -7.39
N ASP A 151 -11.77 -20.43 -7.51
CA ASP A 151 -12.44 -21.71 -7.23
C ASP A 151 -11.85 -22.41 -5.99
N LYS A 152 -10.99 -21.70 -5.24
CA LYS A 152 -10.49 -22.18 -3.96
C LYS A 152 -11.41 -21.64 -2.88
N GLU A 153 -12.08 -22.52 -2.14
CA GLU A 153 -12.70 -22.10 -0.88
C GLU A 153 -11.60 -21.40 -0.07
N LEU A 154 -11.92 -20.21 0.46
CA LEU A 154 -11.07 -19.57 1.45
C LEU A 154 -10.83 -20.65 2.52
N ALA A 155 -9.61 -21.21 2.53
CA ALA A 155 -9.22 -22.18 3.54
C ALA A 155 -9.67 -21.60 4.86
N GLU A 156 -10.49 -22.33 5.64
CA GLU A 156 -11.07 -21.86 6.89
C GLU A 156 -9.98 -21.08 7.61
N ILE A 157 -10.07 -19.74 7.58
CA ILE A 157 -9.15 -18.90 8.33
C ILE A 157 -9.30 -19.46 9.72
N SER A 158 -8.22 -20.02 10.25
CA SER A 158 -8.25 -20.74 11.52
C SER A 158 -9.14 -19.92 12.43
N LYS A 159 -10.24 -20.51 12.92
CA LYS A 159 -11.18 -19.85 13.84
C LYS A 159 -10.48 -19.64 15.20
N LYS A 160 -9.28 -19.06 15.16
CA LYS A 160 -8.56 -18.54 16.31
C LYS A 160 -9.47 -17.46 16.86
N ARG A 161 -10.03 -17.77 18.02
CA ARG A 161 -10.85 -16.83 18.77
C ARG A 161 -9.91 -15.72 19.21
N ILE A 162 -10.18 -14.51 18.73
CA ILE A 162 -9.56 -13.30 19.26
C ILE A 162 -10.40 -12.81 20.46
N PRO A 163 -9.78 -12.24 21.51
CA PRO A 163 -10.49 -11.81 22.72
C PRO A 163 -11.54 -10.73 22.45
N PHE A 164 -11.21 -9.75 21.61
CA PHE A 164 -12.02 -8.56 21.35
C PHE A 164 -12.35 -8.44 19.86
N PRO A 165 -13.28 -9.25 19.33
CA PRO A 165 -13.62 -9.18 17.92
C PRO A 165 -14.34 -7.87 17.58
N ILE A 166 -13.67 -7.01 16.80
CA ILE A 166 -14.14 -5.68 16.41
C ILE A 166 -14.62 -5.70 14.94
N GLN A 167 -15.83 -5.26 14.65
CA GLN A 167 -16.36 -5.08 13.28
C GLN A 167 -16.54 -3.63 12.88
N ASN A 168 -16.79 -2.76 13.84
CA ASN A 168 -17.10 -1.35 13.65
C ASN A 168 -16.60 -0.55 14.86
N SER A 169 -16.62 0.77 14.76
CA SER A 169 -16.12 1.65 15.82
C SER A 169 -16.94 1.54 17.11
N LYS A 170 -18.24 1.22 17.03
CA LYS A 170 -19.11 1.02 18.20
C LYS A 170 -18.73 -0.21 19.02
N GLU A 171 -18.32 -1.30 18.37
CA GLU A 171 -17.83 -2.49 19.05
C GLU A 171 -16.48 -2.24 19.73
N LEU A 172 -15.57 -1.51 19.06
CA LEU A 172 -14.31 -1.10 19.68
C LEU A 172 -14.54 -0.27 20.95
N LYS A 173 -15.43 0.74 20.85
CA LYS A 173 -15.85 1.56 21.99
C LYS A 173 -16.38 0.69 23.13
N LYS A 174 -17.26 -0.27 22.83
CA LYS A 174 -17.84 -1.17 23.83
C LYS A 174 -16.76 -1.95 24.59
N TYR A 175 -15.74 -2.50 23.91
CA TYR A 175 -14.68 -3.25 24.59
C TYR A 175 -13.80 -2.35 25.46
N ILE A 176 -13.48 -1.14 24.99
CA ILE A 176 -12.72 -0.15 25.76
C ILE A 176 -13.46 0.20 27.07
N GLU A 177 -14.77 0.48 26.99
CA GLU A 177 -15.59 0.80 28.17
C GLU A 177 -15.75 -0.38 29.13
N GLN A 178 -15.91 -1.61 28.60
CA GLN A 178 -16.15 -2.80 29.42
C GLN A 178 -14.89 -3.28 30.15
N GLU A 179 -13.73 -3.24 29.48
CA GLU A 179 -12.49 -3.80 30.00
C GLU A 179 -11.62 -2.76 30.73
N SER A 180 -11.96 -1.47 30.62
CA SER A 180 -11.14 -0.35 31.13
C SER A 180 -9.69 -0.39 30.60
N LEU A 181 -9.53 -0.86 29.36
CA LEU A 181 -8.27 -0.93 28.63
C LEU A 181 -8.19 0.18 27.60
N SER A 182 -6.99 0.66 27.31
CA SER A 182 -6.74 1.58 26.21
C SER A 182 -6.99 0.92 24.85
N ILE A 183 -7.14 1.75 23.81
CA ILE A 183 -7.32 1.27 22.43
C ILE A 183 -6.16 0.35 21.99
N PHE A 184 -4.91 0.69 22.34
CA PHE A 184 -3.76 -0.11 21.93
C PHE A 184 -3.70 -1.45 22.68
N GLU A 185 -4.11 -1.52 23.94
CA GLU A 185 -4.13 -2.76 24.73
C GLU A 185 -5.15 -3.76 24.17
N ILE A 186 -6.33 -3.28 23.78
CA ILE A 186 -7.35 -4.09 23.10
C ILE A 186 -6.81 -4.68 21.80
N ILE A 187 -6.18 -3.85 20.97
CA ILE A 187 -5.64 -4.29 19.66
C ILE A 187 -4.47 -5.25 19.86
N LEU A 188 -3.57 -4.96 20.81
CA LEU A 188 -2.45 -5.83 21.14
C LEU A 188 -2.93 -7.21 21.62
N ALA A 189 -3.97 -7.26 22.46
CA ALA A 189 -4.52 -8.53 22.92
C ALA A 189 -5.07 -9.39 21.76
N ASN A 190 -5.70 -8.76 20.76
CA ASN A 190 -6.13 -9.43 19.54
C ASN A 190 -4.94 -9.98 18.72
N GLU A 191 -3.90 -9.17 18.52
CA GLU A 191 -2.70 -9.61 17.80
C GLU A 191 -1.96 -10.74 18.53
N VAL A 192 -1.87 -10.67 19.86
CA VAL A 192 -1.22 -11.69 20.69
C VAL A 192 -1.96 -13.03 20.64
N ALA A 193 -3.29 -13.01 20.44
CA ALA A 193 -4.07 -14.23 20.23
C ALA A 193 -3.78 -14.90 18.88
N LEU A 194 -3.31 -14.14 17.88
CA LEU A 194 -2.94 -14.67 16.57
C LEU A 194 -1.49 -15.18 16.54
N GLN A 195 -0.58 -14.51 17.24
CA GLN A 195 0.86 -14.79 17.26
C GLN A 195 1.52 -14.26 18.55
N PRO A 196 2.64 -14.83 19.02
CA PRO A 196 3.26 -14.41 20.28
C PRO A 196 3.64 -12.92 20.31
N LYS A 197 3.50 -12.24 21.47
CA LYS A 197 3.84 -10.80 21.65
C LYS A 197 5.22 -10.42 21.12
N LYS A 198 6.24 -11.25 21.40
CA LYS A 198 7.61 -11.05 20.89
C LYS A 198 7.66 -11.00 19.35
N LYS A 199 6.83 -11.79 18.67
CA LYS A 199 6.73 -11.79 17.21
C LYS A 199 5.98 -10.57 16.68
N VAL A 200 4.96 -10.08 17.39
CA VAL A 200 4.28 -8.81 17.06
C VAL A 200 5.29 -7.66 17.09
N LYS A 201 6.00 -7.49 18.21
CA LYS A 201 7.01 -6.45 18.39
C LYS A 201 8.11 -6.51 17.33
N ALA A 202 8.72 -7.69 17.12
CA ALA A 202 9.77 -7.86 16.11
C ALA A 202 9.31 -7.56 14.67
N ARG A 203 8.05 -7.86 14.34
CA ARG A 203 7.51 -7.52 13.01
C ARG A 203 7.28 -6.03 12.86
N ILE A 204 6.80 -5.34 13.91
CA ILE A 204 6.66 -3.87 13.90
C ILE A 204 8.02 -3.19 13.78
N GLU A 205 9.02 -3.65 14.53
CA GLU A 205 10.40 -3.17 14.41
C GLU A 205 10.94 -3.32 12.99
N LEU A 206 10.65 -4.45 12.33
CA LEU A 206 11.01 -4.67 10.93
C LEU A 206 10.27 -3.72 9.97
N LEU A 207 8.97 -3.45 10.20
CA LEU A 207 8.23 -2.45 9.42
C LEU A 207 8.87 -1.07 9.56
N PHE A 208 9.20 -0.67 10.79
CA PHE A 208 9.82 0.62 11.07
C PHE A 208 11.20 0.74 10.43
N LEU A 209 12.05 -0.29 10.57
CA LEU A 209 13.36 -0.33 9.92
C LEU A 209 13.24 -0.24 8.40
N THR A 210 12.25 -0.93 7.81
CA THR A 210 12.00 -0.87 6.37
C THR A 210 11.62 0.56 5.95
N ILE A 211 10.75 1.23 6.71
CA ILE A 211 10.37 2.63 6.45
C ILE A 211 11.58 3.56 6.54
N LYS A 212 12.42 3.42 7.57
CA LYS A 212 13.64 4.21 7.73
C LYS A 212 14.55 4.08 6.50
N ASN A 213 14.78 2.84 6.05
CA ASN A 213 15.59 2.56 4.87
C ASN A 213 14.96 3.10 3.58
N THR A 214 13.63 3.00 3.43
CA THR A 214 12.92 3.58 2.27
C THR A 214 13.07 5.10 2.22
N ILE A 215 12.90 5.79 3.36
CA ILE A 215 13.07 7.25 3.43
C ILE A 215 14.51 7.62 3.09
N LEU A 216 15.49 6.96 3.71
CA LEU A 216 16.92 7.20 3.48
C LEU A 216 17.27 7.05 1.99
N ASN A 217 16.84 5.95 1.36
CA ASN A 217 17.04 5.73 -0.06
C ASN A 217 16.38 6.82 -0.90
N GLY A 218 15.16 7.24 -0.56
CA GLY A 218 14.44 8.27 -1.30
C GLY A 218 15.07 9.66 -1.22
N VAL A 219 15.72 10.02 -0.11
CA VAL A 219 16.42 11.31 0.03
C VAL A 219 17.85 11.29 -0.54
N ILE A 220 18.43 10.12 -0.79
CA ILE A 220 19.76 9.97 -1.41
C ILE A 220 19.67 9.79 -2.93
N ASN A 221 18.69 9.01 -3.41
CA ASN A 221 18.60 8.62 -4.81
C ASN A 221 18.12 9.78 -5.70
N GLU A 222 18.82 9.97 -6.81
CA GLU A 222 18.47 10.93 -7.85
C GLU A 222 17.98 10.25 -9.13
N GLY A 223 17.57 11.06 -10.11
CA GLY A 223 17.24 10.60 -11.45
C GLY A 223 15.77 10.75 -11.82
N ILE A 224 15.37 10.06 -12.88
CA ILE A 224 14.06 10.15 -13.50
C ILE A 224 13.27 8.86 -13.21
N LEU A 225 12.02 9.01 -12.77
CA LEU A 225 11.15 7.88 -12.49
C LEU A 225 10.80 7.10 -13.78
N PRO A 226 10.75 5.76 -13.72
CA PRO A 226 10.45 4.94 -14.89
C PRO A 226 8.99 5.13 -15.34
N GLY A 227 8.68 4.84 -16.60
CA GLY A 227 7.29 4.86 -17.11
C GLY A 227 6.99 5.93 -18.17
N GLY A 228 7.97 6.77 -18.51
CA GLY A 228 7.90 7.65 -19.69
C GLY A 228 7.28 9.03 -19.46
N LEU A 229 6.86 9.36 -18.23
CA LEU A 229 6.41 10.71 -17.88
C LEU A 229 7.55 11.70 -17.60
N ASN A 230 8.80 11.20 -17.59
CA ASN A 230 9.99 12.00 -17.29
C ASN A 230 9.91 12.78 -15.96
N VAL A 231 9.22 12.23 -14.96
CA VAL A 231 9.11 12.84 -13.63
C VAL A 231 10.45 12.72 -12.92
N VAL A 232 11.04 13.86 -12.56
CA VAL A 232 12.29 13.94 -11.81
C VAL A 232 12.03 13.63 -10.33
N ARG A 233 12.93 12.88 -9.71
CA ARG A 233 12.97 12.69 -8.26
C ARG A 233 13.30 14.02 -7.57
N ARG A 234 12.45 14.43 -6.64
CA ARG A 234 12.48 15.74 -5.97
C ARG A 234 12.79 15.63 -4.48
N ALA A 235 12.69 14.44 -3.88
CA ALA A 235 12.92 14.26 -2.45
C ALA A 235 14.34 14.68 -2.02
N LYS A 236 15.37 14.26 -2.76
CA LYS A 236 16.78 14.69 -2.55
C LYS A 236 16.95 16.21 -2.64
N VAL A 237 16.39 16.83 -3.68
CA VAL A 237 16.49 18.30 -3.87
C VAL A 237 15.86 19.05 -2.69
N LEU A 238 14.70 18.59 -2.24
CA LEU A 238 14.03 19.19 -1.08
C LEU A 238 14.81 18.94 0.22
N PHE A 239 15.38 17.74 0.38
CA PHE A 239 16.24 17.40 1.51
C PHE A 239 17.44 18.34 1.58
N GLU A 240 18.22 18.44 0.50
CA GLU A 240 19.41 19.30 0.42
C GLU A 240 19.07 20.78 0.64
N SER A 241 17.89 21.23 0.17
CA SER A 241 17.41 22.59 0.44
C SER A 241 17.09 22.85 1.92
N LEU A 242 16.69 21.83 2.69
CA LEU A 242 16.39 21.95 4.12
C LEU A 242 17.65 21.78 4.97
N SER A 243 18.49 20.81 4.61
CA SER A 243 19.64 20.37 5.39
C SER A 243 20.93 21.13 5.08
N ASN A 244 21.07 21.66 3.86
CA ASN A 244 22.33 22.15 3.28
C ASN A 244 23.47 21.12 3.32
N THR A 245 23.15 19.81 3.32
CA THR A 245 24.15 18.72 3.32
C THR A 245 23.63 17.47 2.60
N SER A 246 24.54 16.59 2.19
CA SER A 246 24.25 15.20 1.83
C SER A 246 24.36 14.28 3.06
N ILE A 247 23.76 13.10 2.98
CA ILE A 247 23.80 12.07 4.03
C ILE A 247 24.00 10.68 3.41
N GLU A 248 24.48 9.73 4.21
CA GLU A 248 24.64 8.33 3.79
C GLU A 248 23.90 7.35 4.71
N THR A 249 23.74 7.71 5.98
CA THR A 249 23.15 6.86 7.02
C THR A 249 21.89 7.47 7.61
N TRP A 250 21.13 6.66 8.35
CA TRP A 250 19.98 7.18 9.10
C TRP A 250 20.43 8.11 10.23
N GLU A 251 21.54 7.79 10.88
CA GLU A 251 22.12 8.58 11.95
C GLU A 251 22.48 9.99 11.46
N ASP A 252 22.98 10.13 10.22
CA ASP A 252 23.20 11.44 9.61
C ASP A 252 21.89 12.23 9.44
N LEU A 253 20.81 11.58 9.02
CA LEU A 253 19.48 12.19 8.91
C LEU A 253 19.02 12.71 10.28
N GLU A 254 19.18 11.91 11.33
CA GLU A 254 18.81 12.31 12.70
C GLU A 254 19.62 13.51 13.18
N ILE A 255 20.93 13.50 12.96
CA ILE A 255 21.81 14.62 13.31
C ILE A 255 21.34 15.89 12.60
N VAL A 256 21.03 15.83 11.31
CA VAL A 256 20.54 16.96 10.53
C VAL A 256 19.22 17.49 11.09
N VAL A 257 18.23 16.63 11.30
CA VAL A 257 16.90 17.06 11.73
C VAL A 257 16.92 17.57 13.18
N TYR A 258 17.75 17.01 14.06
CA TYR A 258 17.90 17.49 15.44
C TYR A 258 18.89 18.65 15.62
N SER A 259 19.63 19.03 14.57
CA SER A 259 20.64 20.10 14.63
C SER A 259 20.07 21.47 15.02
N LYS A 260 18.78 21.71 14.74
CA LYS A 260 18.08 22.95 15.08
C LYS A 260 16.60 22.72 15.28
N THR A 261 15.93 23.73 15.83
CA THR A 261 14.47 23.81 15.82
C THR A 261 13.98 24.35 14.48
N TRP A 262 12.95 23.71 13.94
CA TRP A 262 12.34 24.06 12.66
C TRP A 262 11.04 24.84 12.90
N ASN A 263 10.78 25.84 12.06
CA ASN A 263 9.49 26.53 12.07
C ASN A 263 8.42 25.71 11.33
N PHE A 264 7.15 26.13 11.43
CA PHE A 264 6.03 25.43 10.80
C PHE A 264 6.21 25.16 9.30
N ASN A 265 6.70 26.12 8.53
CA ASN A 265 6.89 25.96 7.09
C ASN A 265 7.98 24.92 6.79
N GLU A 266 9.09 24.95 7.55
CA GLU A 266 10.17 23.99 7.39
C GLU A 266 9.73 22.57 7.80
N ILE A 267 8.95 22.43 8.89
CA ILE A 267 8.37 21.13 9.28
C ILE A 267 7.45 20.60 8.17
N ASN A 268 6.63 21.46 7.56
CA ASN A 268 5.79 21.06 6.44
C ASN A 268 6.62 20.58 5.24
N GLN A 269 7.75 21.23 4.97
CA GLN A 269 8.67 20.81 3.92
C GLN A 269 9.34 19.46 4.26
N TRP A 270 9.69 19.20 5.53
CA TRP A 270 10.20 17.90 5.97
C TRP A 270 9.19 16.77 5.78
N ILE A 271 7.94 16.96 6.22
CA ILE A 271 6.86 15.98 6.03
C ILE A 271 6.65 15.68 4.53
N SER A 272 6.72 16.73 3.70
CA SER A 272 6.64 16.62 2.24
C SER A 272 7.82 15.83 1.68
N CYS A 273 9.04 16.12 2.16
CA CYS A 273 10.26 15.40 1.78
C CYS A 273 10.14 13.90 2.07
N PHE A 274 9.70 13.53 3.29
CA PHE A 274 9.51 12.12 3.65
C PHE A 274 8.44 11.42 2.79
N ALA A 275 7.33 12.09 2.49
CA ALA A 275 6.25 11.52 1.68
C ALA A 275 6.75 11.27 0.25
N MET A 276 7.45 12.26 -0.31
CA MET A 276 8.04 12.19 -1.64
C MET A 276 9.11 11.12 -1.71
N ALA A 277 10.01 11.02 -0.72
CA ALA A 277 11.05 10.02 -0.65
C ALA A 277 10.47 8.60 -0.76
N VAL A 278 9.44 8.31 0.04
CA VAL A 278 8.77 7.00 0.02
C VAL A 278 8.06 6.75 -1.31
N ASN A 279 7.33 7.72 -1.84
CA ASN A 279 6.57 7.52 -3.07
C ASN A 279 7.44 7.49 -4.34
N GLU A 280 8.59 8.15 -4.33
CA GLU A 280 9.59 8.08 -5.41
C GLU A 280 10.27 6.71 -5.42
N GLU A 281 10.65 6.17 -4.26
CA GLU A 281 11.11 4.78 -4.13
C GLU A 281 10.04 3.79 -4.58
N ASN A 282 8.77 4.01 -4.21
CA ASN A 282 7.67 3.18 -4.66
C ASN A 282 7.54 3.19 -6.20
N ALA A 283 7.52 4.37 -6.81
CA ALA A 283 7.42 4.51 -8.26
C ALA A 283 8.58 3.85 -9.01
N ALA A 284 9.75 3.74 -8.37
CA ALA A 284 10.95 3.14 -8.94
C ALA A 284 11.09 1.61 -8.73
N MET A 285 10.03 0.91 -8.26
CA MET A 285 10.10 -0.50 -7.84
C MET A 285 11.08 -0.76 -6.69
N GLY A 286 11.21 0.21 -5.77
CA GLY A 286 11.94 0.05 -4.52
C GLY A 286 11.17 -0.78 -3.49
N ARG A 287 11.86 -1.06 -2.38
CA ARG A 287 11.32 -1.74 -1.20
C ARG A 287 10.36 -0.80 -0.46
N ILE A 288 9.14 -1.26 -0.19
CA ILE A 288 8.05 -0.45 0.40
C ILE A 288 7.27 -1.24 1.46
N VAL A 289 6.72 -0.54 2.44
CA VAL A 289 5.68 -1.03 3.34
C VAL A 289 4.31 -0.52 2.88
N THR A 290 3.33 -1.41 2.71
CA THR A 290 1.95 -1.00 2.39
C THR A 290 1.32 -0.24 3.53
N ALA A 291 0.58 0.84 3.24
CA ALA A 291 -0.10 1.62 4.27
C ALA A 291 -1.33 2.37 3.73
N PRO A 292 -2.50 1.73 3.53
CA PRO A 292 -2.71 0.27 3.45
C PRO A 292 -2.35 -0.29 2.05
N THR A 293 -1.98 0.57 1.10
CA THR A 293 -1.50 0.19 -0.24
C THR A 293 -0.20 0.90 -0.56
N ASN A 294 0.49 0.46 -1.61
CA ASN A 294 1.73 1.05 -2.09
C ASN A 294 1.52 2.50 -2.59
N GLY A 295 0.37 2.78 -3.21
CA GLY A 295 0.06 4.11 -3.71
C GLY A 295 -0.12 5.16 -2.61
N ALA A 296 -0.47 4.72 -1.39
CA ALA A 296 -0.62 5.53 -0.20
C ALA A 296 0.50 5.33 0.83
N ALA A 297 1.61 4.71 0.43
CA ALA A 297 2.66 4.28 1.34
C ALA A 297 3.41 5.42 2.04
N GLY A 298 3.37 6.66 1.54
CA GLY A 298 4.11 7.78 2.11
C GLY A 298 3.42 8.45 3.30
N VAL A 299 2.10 8.35 3.44
CA VAL A 299 1.35 9.07 4.49
C VAL A 299 1.75 8.60 5.89
N ILE A 300 1.68 7.31 6.17
CA ILE A 300 2.00 6.71 7.49
C ILE A 300 3.45 7.02 7.89
N PRO A 301 4.47 6.75 7.05
CA PRO A 301 5.85 7.16 7.33
C PRO A 301 6.00 8.64 7.64
N SER A 302 5.41 9.53 6.85
CA SER A 302 5.55 10.98 7.05
C SER A 302 4.96 11.46 8.37
N VAL A 303 3.80 10.94 8.76
CA VAL A 303 3.18 11.30 10.04
C VAL A 303 3.93 10.67 11.22
N LEU A 304 4.43 9.45 11.07
CA LEU A 304 5.31 8.84 12.06
C LEU A 304 6.61 9.63 12.22
N MET A 305 7.20 10.11 11.12
CA MET A 305 8.39 10.96 11.17
C MET A 305 8.12 12.34 11.75
N TYR A 306 6.93 12.89 11.53
CA TYR A 306 6.50 14.10 12.21
C TYR A 306 6.52 13.91 13.73
N TYR A 307 5.91 12.82 14.20
CA TYR A 307 5.96 12.45 15.63
C TYR A 307 7.40 12.22 16.10
N TYR A 308 8.18 11.46 15.33
CA TYR A 308 9.55 11.07 15.66
C TYR A 308 10.50 12.26 15.81
N PHE A 309 10.44 13.22 14.90
CA PHE A 309 11.42 14.31 14.86
C PHE A 309 10.96 15.59 15.55
N PHE A 310 9.65 15.86 15.58
CA PHE A 310 9.14 17.20 15.93
C PHE A 310 8.22 17.22 17.15
N CYS A 311 7.84 16.06 17.69
CA CYS A 311 7.07 15.95 18.94
C CYS A 311 7.97 15.55 20.12
N LYS A 312 7.62 15.95 21.35
CA LYS A 312 8.45 15.75 22.55
C LYS A 312 8.02 14.49 23.34
N HIS A 313 8.45 13.28 22.97
CA HIS A 313 8.10 12.05 23.72
C HIS A 313 9.19 10.95 23.72
N GLN A 314 9.01 9.92 24.56
CA GLN A 314 9.88 8.75 24.69
C GLN A 314 9.43 7.64 23.71
N PHE A 315 10.26 7.31 22.74
CA PHE A 315 9.89 6.49 21.57
C PHE A 315 9.70 4.99 21.79
N ASP A 316 10.00 4.46 22.98
CA ASP A 316 10.26 3.03 23.16
C ASP A 316 9.07 2.13 22.80
N ASP A 317 7.85 2.44 23.26
CA ASP A 317 6.64 1.68 22.95
C ASP A 317 5.67 2.44 22.01
N ASP A 318 5.98 3.69 21.68
CA ASP A 318 5.13 4.56 20.85
C ASP A 318 5.00 4.06 19.41
N ILE A 319 6.08 3.49 18.86
CA ILE A 319 6.06 2.92 17.51
C ILE A 319 5.10 1.72 17.46
N GLU A 320 5.11 0.86 18.48
CA GLU A 320 4.19 -0.28 18.58
C GLU A 320 2.74 0.21 18.63
N GLN A 321 2.44 1.20 19.48
CA GLN A 321 1.12 1.81 19.57
C GLN A 321 0.67 2.44 18.24
N PHE A 322 1.56 3.16 17.55
CA PHE A 322 1.24 3.80 16.27
C PHE A 322 0.74 2.79 15.23
N PHE A 323 1.49 1.70 15.02
CA PHE A 323 1.11 0.67 14.05
C PHE A 323 -0.13 -0.11 14.46
N LEU A 324 -0.31 -0.40 15.76
CA LEU A 324 -1.50 -1.08 16.25
C LEU A 324 -2.75 -0.26 15.97
N VAL A 325 -2.78 1.00 16.40
CA VAL A 325 -3.93 1.90 16.20
C VAL A 325 -4.19 2.15 14.72
N ALA A 326 -3.16 2.51 13.95
CA ALA A 326 -3.29 2.71 12.50
C ALA A 326 -3.84 1.46 11.79
N GLY A 327 -3.36 0.27 12.17
CA GLY A 327 -3.78 -0.99 11.59
C GLY A 327 -5.25 -1.33 11.87
N GLU A 328 -5.73 -1.09 13.09
CA GLU A 328 -7.14 -1.32 13.44
C GLU A 328 -8.07 -0.37 12.67
N ILE A 329 -7.71 0.91 12.55
CA ILE A 329 -8.51 1.87 11.77
C ILE A 329 -8.62 1.42 10.30
N ALA A 330 -7.52 0.96 9.69
CA ALA A 330 -7.57 0.38 8.35
C ALA A 330 -8.48 -0.85 8.28
N SER A 331 -8.49 -1.68 9.33
CA SER A 331 -9.38 -2.83 9.42
C SER A 331 -10.86 -2.43 9.43
N LEU A 332 -11.23 -1.32 10.10
CA LEU A 332 -12.61 -0.82 10.09
C LEU A 332 -13.04 -0.43 8.67
N PHE A 333 -12.18 0.30 7.94
CA PHE A 333 -12.44 0.65 6.53
C PHE A 333 -12.52 -0.59 5.62
N LYS A 334 -11.67 -1.59 5.83
CA LYS A 334 -11.72 -2.83 5.06
C LYS A 334 -13.03 -3.60 5.29
N LYS A 335 -13.47 -3.73 6.55
CA LYS A 335 -14.69 -4.46 6.94
C LYS A 335 -15.97 -3.74 6.48
N GLY A 336 -16.01 -2.42 6.59
CA GLY A 336 -17.18 -1.62 6.23
C GLY A 336 -17.27 -1.19 4.76
N ALA A 337 -16.15 -1.22 4.02
CA ALA A 337 -16.09 -0.70 2.66
C ALA A 337 -15.06 -1.44 1.79
N THR A 338 -13.92 -0.81 1.47
CA THR A 338 -12.87 -1.38 0.60
C THR A 338 -11.55 -0.66 0.81
N LEU A 339 -10.44 -1.35 0.52
CA LEU A 339 -9.09 -0.78 0.40
C LEU A 339 -8.57 -0.80 -1.06
N SER A 340 -9.47 -1.06 -2.02
CA SER A 340 -9.12 -1.22 -3.43
C SER A 340 -9.44 0.05 -4.21
N ALA A 341 -8.45 0.70 -4.80
CA ALA A 341 -8.69 1.86 -5.67
C ALA A 341 -9.54 1.52 -6.90
N ALA A 342 -9.37 0.32 -7.47
CA ALA A 342 -10.22 -0.18 -8.55
C ALA A 342 -11.70 -0.26 -8.18
N MET A 343 -12.04 -0.32 -6.88
CA MET A 343 -13.42 -0.31 -6.38
C MET A 343 -13.85 1.04 -5.83
N GLY A 344 -12.98 1.66 -5.01
CA GLY A 344 -13.29 2.79 -4.15
C GLY A 344 -12.73 4.13 -4.59
N GLY A 345 -11.88 4.19 -5.61
CA GLY A 345 -11.11 5.40 -5.90
C GLY A 345 -9.99 5.63 -4.88
N CYS A 346 -9.35 6.79 -4.93
CA CYS A 346 -8.17 7.08 -4.11
C CYS A 346 -8.55 7.45 -2.67
N GLN A 347 -9.82 7.76 -2.40
CA GLN A 347 -10.36 7.81 -1.03
C GLN A 347 -10.13 6.50 -0.26
N ALA A 348 -10.20 5.35 -0.95
CA ALA A 348 -9.98 4.02 -0.34
C ALA A 348 -8.49 3.68 -0.11
N GLU A 349 -7.57 4.55 -0.54
CA GLU A 349 -6.13 4.38 -0.36
C GLU A 349 -5.54 5.54 0.46
N ILE A 350 -5.45 6.73 -0.14
CA ILE A 350 -4.89 7.93 0.50
C ILE A 350 -5.79 8.41 1.64
N GLY A 351 -7.11 8.41 1.43
CA GLY A 351 -8.05 8.78 2.49
C GLY A 351 -7.96 7.85 3.69
N VAL A 352 -7.92 6.53 3.44
CA VAL A 352 -7.78 5.54 4.52
C VAL A 352 -6.43 5.70 5.22
N SER A 353 -5.34 5.87 4.47
CA SER A 353 -4.00 6.08 5.06
C SER A 353 -3.92 7.35 5.91
N SER A 354 -4.57 8.43 5.47
CA SER A 354 -4.69 9.68 6.22
C SER A 354 -5.48 9.47 7.52
N ALA A 355 -6.60 8.75 7.46
CA ALA A 355 -7.40 8.40 8.64
C ALA A 355 -6.64 7.51 9.64
N MET A 356 -5.91 6.51 9.14
CA MET A 356 -5.03 5.64 9.94
C MET A 356 -3.98 6.47 10.69
N ALA A 357 -3.30 7.38 9.97
CA ALA A 357 -2.24 8.19 10.52
C ALA A 357 -2.76 9.22 11.53
N ALA A 358 -3.90 9.85 11.27
CA ALA A 358 -4.53 10.82 12.15
C ALA A 358 -4.92 10.20 13.50
N ALA A 359 -5.54 9.02 13.47
CA ALA A 359 -5.90 8.27 14.67
C ALA A 359 -4.66 7.85 15.48
N ALA A 360 -3.66 7.28 14.82
CA ALA A 360 -2.44 6.84 15.48
C ALA A 360 -1.68 8.00 16.13
N LEU A 361 -1.54 9.13 15.41
CA LEU A 361 -0.93 10.34 15.97
C LEU A 361 -1.73 10.86 17.18
N THR A 362 -3.06 10.90 17.08
CA THR A 362 -3.93 11.37 18.17
C THR A 362 -3.79 10.50 19.42
N ASN A 363 -3.69 9.18 19.26
CA ASN A 363 -3.43 8.28 20.38
C ASN A 363 -2.10 8.61 21.07
N LEU A 364 -1.02 8.78 20.30
CA LEU A 364 0.30 9.10 20.87
C LEU A 364 0.35 10.48 21.52
N MET A 365 -0.44 11.44 21.02
CA MET A 365 -0.56 12.78 21.59
C MET A 365 -1.46 12.84 22.84
N GLY A 366 -1.90 11.68 23.36
CA GLY A 366 -2.69 11.58 24.59
C GLY A 366 -4.19 11.82 24.39
N GLY A 367 -4.68 11.72 23.16
CA GLY A 367 -6.11 11.82 22.88
C GLY A 367 -6.90 10.65 23.46
N THR A 368 -8.14 10.92 23.86
CA THR A 368 -9.12 9.88 24.22
C THR A 368 -9.47 9.00 23.03
N TYR A 369 -10.05 7.81 23.27
CA TYR A 369 -10.42 6.92 22.16
C TYR A 369 -11.49 7.56 21.25
N GLU A 370 -12.37 8.41 21.79
CA GLU A 370 -13.32 9.19 20.99
C GLU A 370 -12.61 10.21 20.10
N GLN A 371 -11.57 10.89 20.61
CA GLN A 371 -10.74 11.79 19.80
C GLN A 371 -9.96 11.04 18.72
N VAL A 372 -9.48 9.82 19.01
CA VAL A 372 -8.83 8.96 18.02
C VAL A 372 -9.78 8.63 16.86
N LEU A 373 -11.02 8.25 17.17
CA LEU A 373 -12.04 7.98 16.15
C LEU A 373 -12.46 9.25 15.39
N MET A 374 -12.58 10.38 16.07
CA MET A 374 -12.84 11.69 15.48
C MET A 374 -11.72 12.11 14.52
N ALA A 375 -10.45 11.92 14.87
CA ALA A 375 -9.33 12.26 14.00
C ALA A 375 -9.35 11.44 12.70
N ALA A 376 -9.64 10.13 12.78
CA ALA A 376 -9.82 9.28 11.61
C ALA A 376 -11.00 9.74 10.74
N GLU A 377 -12.10 10.11 11.38
CA GLU A 377 -13.33 10.60 10.75
C GLU A 377 -13.05 11.89 9.96
N ILE A 378 -12.55 12.95 10.60
CA ILE A 378 -12.18 14.22 9.95
C ILE A 378 -11.22 13.99 8.77
N ALA A 379 -10.18 13.18 8.98
CA ALA A 379 -9.21 12.91 7.92
C ALA A 379 -9.86 12.23 6.71
N MET A 380 -10.79 11.29 6.91
CA MET A 380 -11.50 10.65 5.81
C MET A 380 -12.53 11.58 5.15
N GLU A 381 -13.25 12.42 5.90
CA GLU A 381 -14.20 13.39 5.33
C GLU A 381 -13.54 14.24 4.24
N HIS A 382 -12.32 14.72 4.51
CA HIS A 382 -11.51 15.51 3.59
C HIS A 382 -10.94 14.73 2.39
N HIS A 383 -11.30 13.46 2.23
CA HIS A 383 -10.95 12.62 1.09
C HIS A 383 -12.16 11.96 0.40
N LEU A 384 -13.38 12.09 0.93
CA LEU A 384 -14.57 11.52 0.30
C LEU A 384 -14.73 12.00 -1.15
N GLY A 385 -15.00 11.07 -2.05
CA GLY A 385 -15.13 11.33 -3.49
C GLY A 385 -13.81 11.41 -4.26
N LEU A 386 -12.65 11.27 -3.61
CA LEU A 386 -11.37 11.33 -4.31
C LEU A 386 -11.20 10.16 -5.29
N THR A 387 -11.13 10.48 -6.58
CA THR A 387 -11.01 9.56 -7.71
C THR A 387 -9.60 8.98 -7.83
N CYS A 388 -9.43 7.80 -8.45
CA CYS A 388 -8.11 7.20 -8.68
C CYS A 388 -7.80 7.09 -10.16
N ASP A 389 -7.33 8.17 -10.77
CA ASP A 389 -7.07 8.22 -12.20
C ASP A 389 -5.66 8.79 -12.48
N PRO A 390 -4.61 7.99 -12.26
CA PRO A 390 -3.24 8.44 -12.43
C PRO A 390 -2.84 8.55 -13.91
N ILE A 391 -2.00 9.54 -14.22
CA ILE A 391 -1.50 9.79 -15.59
C ILE A 391 -0.72 8.56 -16.08
N GLY A 392 -1.07 8.07 -17.27
CA GLY A 392 -0.43 6.91 -17.88
C GLY A 392 -0.62 5.60 -17.09
N GLY A 393 -1.53 5.57 -16.11
CA GLY A 393 -1.66 4.43 -15.20
C GLY A 393 -0.42 4.23 -14.33
N LEU A 394 0.31 5.31 -13.99
CA LEU A 394 1.54 5.26 -13.21
C LEU A 394 1.32 5.80 -11.80
N VAL A 395 1.89 5.14 -10.80
CA VAL A 395 1.82 5.60 -9.40
C VAL A 395 2.82 6.75 -9.16
N GLN A 396 2.62 7.86 -9.88
CA GLN A 396 3.47 9.05 -9.87
C GLN A 396 2.59 10.30 -9.70
N ILE A 397 1.87 10.70 -10.75
CA ILE A 397 1.01 11.88 -10.74
C ILE A 397 -0.46 11.44 -10.77
N PRO A 398 -1.32 11.88 -9.83
CA PRO A 398 -1.07 12.80 -8.70
C PRO A 398 -0.70 12.07 -7.40
N CYS A 399 -0.26 10.81 -7.47
CA CYS A 399 -0.06 9.93 -6.31
C CYS A 399 0.98 10.48 -5.31
N ILE A 400 2.12 10.99 -5.80
CA ILE A 400 3.20 11.52 -4.95
C ILE A 400 2.68 12.70 -4.13
N GLU A 401 2.08 13.70 -4.78
CA GLU A 401 1.55 14.89 -4.12
C GLU A 401 0.39 14.53 -3.17
N ARG A 402 -0.43 13.54 -3.52
CA ARG A 402 -1.52 13.09 -2.64
C ARG A 402 -1.03 12.49 -1.32
N ASN A 403 0.16 11.88 -1.29
CA ASN A 403 0.72 11.38 -0.02
C ASN A 403 1.14 12.54 0.88
N THR A 404 1.78 13.56 0.32
CA THR A 404 2.09 14.80 1.05
C THR A 404 0.82 15.44 1.62
N MET A 405 -0.20 15.64 0.77
CA MET A 405 -1.47 16.24 1.20
C MET A 405 -2.21 15.36 2.23
N GLY A 406 -2.15 14.03 2.10
CA GLY A 406 -2.72 13.08 3.04
C GLY A 406 -2.06 13.15 4.42
N ALA A 407 -0.73 13.28 4.47
CA ALA A 407 0.02 13.44 5.73
C ALA A 407 -0.33 14.77 6.43
N MET A 408 -0.39 15.88 5.69
CA MET A 408 -0.76 17.19 6.24
C MET A 408 -2.17 17.20 6.83
N LYS A 409 -3.12 16.61 6.10
CA LYS A 409 -4.51 16.47 6.57
C LYS A 409 -4.59 15.59 7.81
N ALA A 410 -3.80 14.52 7.89
CA ALA A 410 -3.78 13.65 9.06
C ALA A 410 -3.28 14.38 10.32
N ILE A 411 -2.17 15.13 10.20
CA ILE A 411 -1.64 15.94 11.30
C ILE A 411 -2.64 17.02 11.72
N THR A 412 -3.25 17.69 10.74
CA THR A 412 -4.26 18.73 11.02
C THR A 412 -5.51 18.13 11.69
N ALA A 413 -6.00 16.99 11.21
CA ALA A 413 -7.14 16.28 11.78
C ALA A 413 -6.87 15.84 13.24
N SER A 414 -5.66 15.37 13.54
CA SER A 414 -5.26 15.06 14.91
C SER A 414 -5.29 16.29 15.81
N ASN A 415 -4.70 17.40 15.38
CA ASN A 415 -4.72 18.66 16.15
C ASN A 415 -6.15 19.19 16.39
N LEU A 416 -7.04 19.09 15.40
CA LEU A 416 -8.45 19.45 15.56
C LEU A 416 -9.15 18.54 16.57
N ALA A 417 -8.99 17.22 16.44
CA ALA A 417 -9.61 16.27 17.35
C ALA A 417 -9.17 16.47 18.81
N LEU A 418 -7.87 16.73 19.04
CA LEU A 418 -7.34 17.02 20.37
C LEU A 418 -7.88 18.34 20.97
N SER A 419 -8.27 19.29 20.12
CA SER A 419 -8.77 20.61 20.53
C SER A 419 -10.28 20.63 20.80
N PHE A 420 -11.00 19.57 20.43
CA PHE A 420 -12.45 19.53 20.51
C PHE A 420 -12.96 18.43 21.45
N ASP A 421 -14.14 18.68 22.01
CA ASP A 421 -14.90 17.70 22.79
C ASP A 421 -15.67 16.76 21.82
N PRO A 422 -15.37 15.45 21.81
CA PRO A 422 -16.01 14.49 20.93
C PRO A 422 -17.52 14.36 21.09
N THR A 423 -18.06 14.71 22.26
CA THR A 423 -19.51 14.63 22.52
C THR A 423 -20.32 15.61 21.66
N ASN A 424 -19.67 16.65 21.14
CA ASN A 424 -20.28 17.62 20.25
C ASN A 424 -20.27 17.19 18.78
N SER A 425 -19.56 16.12 18.42
CA SER A 425 -19.53 15.64 17.04
C SER A 425 -20.92 15.19 16.57
N LYS A 426 -21.25 15.55 15.34
CA LYS A 426 -22.50 15.12 14.67
C LYS A 426 -22.30 13.95 13.73
N VAL A 427 -21.05 13.66 13.37
CA VAL A 427 -20.67 12.63 12.43
C VAL A 427 -19.76 11.65 13.14
N ASP A 428 -20.03 10.35 12.97
CA ASP A 428 -19.22 9.26 13.51
C ASP A 428 -18.48 8.53 12.39
N LEU A 429 -17.40 7.83 12.76
CA LEU A 429 -16.54 7.13 11.81
C LEU A 429 -17.27 6.05 10.99
N ASP A 430 -18.23 5.32 11.58
CA ASP A 430 -18.98 4.28 10.85
C ASP A 430 -19.84 4.92 9.75
N THR A 431 -20.43 6.08 10.03
CA THR A 431 -21.18 6.88 9.05
C THR A 431 -20.29 7.34 7.90
N VAL A 432 -19.06 7.78 8.17
CA VAL A 432 -18.10 8.17 7.13
C VAL A 432 -17.62 6.96 6.31
N ILE A 433 -17.35 5.81 6.95
CA ILE A 433 -17.02 4.55 6.25
C ILE A 433 -18.13 4.16 5.28
N LYS A 434 -19.39 4.20 5.74
CA LYS A 434 -20.55 3.93 4.89
C LYS A 434 -20.64 4.92 3.74
N THR A 435 -20.45 6.21 3.99
CA THR A 435 -20.48 7.26 2.97
C THR A 435 -19.39 7.05 1.92
N MET A 436 -18.18 6.67 2.34
CA MET A 436 -17.09 6.30 1.42
C MET A 436 -17.53 5.15 0.49
N TRP A 437 -18.20 4.13 1.04
CA TRP A 437 -18.67 2.98 0.27
C TRP A 437 -19.80 3.33 -0.70
N ASP A 438 -20.77 4.12 -0.28
CA ASP A 438 -21.88 4.55 -1.14
C ASP A 438 -21.40 5.48 -2.26
N THR A 439 -20.41 6.34 -1.95
CA THR A 439 -19.71 7.16 -2.96
C THR A 439 -18.93 6.29 -3.94
N ALA A 440 -18.21 5.27 -3.44
CA ALA A 440 -17.48 4.32 -4.28
C ALA A 440 -18.39 3.55 -5.25
N LYS A 441 -19.56 3.13 -4.80
CA LYS A 441 -20.56 2.46 -5.66
C LYS A 441 -21.10 3.38 -6.74
N SER A 442 -21.28 4.66 -6.41
CA SER A 442 -21.83 5.68 -7.31
C SER A 442 -20.79 6.27 -8.27
N MET A 443 -19.48 6.12 -7.96
CA MET A 443 -18.39 6.60 -8.78
C MET A 443 -18.36 5.86 -10.12
N ASP A 444 -18.41 6.60 -11.23
CA ASP A 444 -18.25 6.06 -12.58
C ASP A 444 -16.91 5.31 -12.68
N SER A 445 -16.93 4.14 -13.31
CA SER A 445 -15.76 3.28 -13.47
C SER A 445 -14.55 3.97 -14.11
N ARG A 446 -14.75 4.99 -14.95
CA ARG A 446 -13.68 5.76 -15.60
C ARG A 446 -12.89 6.65 -14.65
N TYR A 447 -13.45 6.96 -13.48
CA TYR A 447 -12.78 7.74 -12.43
C TYR A 447 -12.17 6.85 -11.33
N LYS A 448 -12.19 5.54 -11.53
CA LYS A 448 -11.44 4.55 -10.72
C LYS A 448 -10.13 4.22 -11.43
N GLU A 449 -9.43 3.19 -10.97
CA GLU A 449 -8.09 2.77 -11.43
C GLU A 449 -8.06 2.20 -12.87
N THR A 450 -8.57 2.94 -13.87
CA THR A 450 -8.60 2.52 -15.28
C THR A 450 -7.79 3.42 -16.22
N ALA A 451 -7.43 4.64 -15.80
CA ALA A 451 -6.76 5.66 -16.62
C ALA A 451 -7.58 6.09 -17.86
N GLU A 452 -8.92 6.02 -17.77
CA GLU A 452 -9.85 6.32 -18.88
C GLU A 452 -10.69 7.57 -18.66
N GLY A 453 -10.43 8.33 -17.60
CA GLY A 453 -11.19 9.53 -17.22
C GLY A 453 -10.31 10.60 -16.61
N GLY A 454 -10.86 11.34 -15.65
CA GLY A 454 -10.12 12.20 -14.71
C GLY A 454 -8.94 13.01 -15.27
N LEU A 455 -7.81 12.95 -14.56
CA LEU A 455 -6.59 13.69 -14.89
C LEU A 455 -5.84 13.02 -16.06
N ALA A 456 -5.90 11.68 -16.14
CA ALA A 456 -5.19 10.91 -17.15
C ALA A 456 -5.71 11.18 -18.56
N PHE A 457 -7.01 11.41 -18.73
CA PHE A 457 -7.64 11.72 -20.01
C PHE A 457 -7.36 13.15 -20.47
N ASN A 458 -7.27 14.10 -19.54
CA ASN A 458 -7.14 15.52 -19.87
C ASN A 458 -5.69 15.96 -20.08
N ILE A 459 -4.71 15.15 -19.68
CA ILE A 459 -3.30 15.40 -19.93
C ILE A 459 -2.84 14.46 -21.04
N SER A 460 -2.70 15.00 -22.25
CA SER A 460 -2.10 14.27 -23.37
C SER A 460 -0.69 13.85 -23.00
N VAL A 461 -0.48 12.54 -22.79
CA VAL A 461 0.85 11.94 -22.77
C VAL A 461 1.31 11.83 -24.23
N THR A 462 1.51 12.97 -24.90
CA THR A 462 2.08 13.02 -26.24
C THR A 462 3.54 12.58 -26.14
N LEU A 463 3.78 11.29 -26.32
CA LEU A 463 5.05 10.80 -26.85
C LEU A 463 5.04 11.10 -28.36
N PRO A 464 6.04 11.81 -28.91
CA PRO A 464 6.27 11.79 -30.35
C PRO A 464 6.51 10.33 -30.74
N GLU A 465 5.69 9.81 -31.65
CA GLU A 465 5.96 8.54 -32.29
C GLU A 465 7.30 8.63 -33.02
N CYS A 466 8.23 7.75 -32.67
CA CYS A 466 9.13 7.15 -33.65
C CYS A 466 9.01 5.63 -33.56
#